data_AF-A0A7S4DA24-F1
#
_entry.id   AF-A0A7S4DA24-F1
#
_cell.length_a   1.000
_cell.length_b   1.000
_cell.length_c   1.000
_cell.angle_alpha   90.00
_cell.angle_beta   90.00
_cell.angle_gamma   90.00
#
_symmetry.space_group_name_H-M   'P 1'
#
loop_
_entity.id
_entity.type
_entity.pdbx_description
1 polymer ?
#
loop_
_entity_poly.entity_id
_entity_poly.type
_entity_poly.pdbx_seq_one_letter_code
_entity_poly.pdbx_strand_id
1 'polypeptide(L)'
;NSTTNLQPKLDFWREERGLSAKEVGRMVLRSPTLLCLNIDTNVRPSVLFLQRELGLSEQETNKVLVRMPQLLDFNSTTNLKPKLDFWREERGLSAEEKESPTLLCLNIDTNVRPSVLLWAGWSGSSLRSWPSVWIRTSNQRWSGTKARWECP
;
A
#
# COMPACT_ATOMS: atom_id res chain seq x y z
N ASN A 1 -26.69 17.63 9.03
CA ASN A 1 -26.11 17.48 10.39
C ASN A 1 -25.14 16.31 10.40
N SER A 2 -23.87 16.55 10.06
CA SER A 2 -22.88 15.49 9.80
C SER A 2 -21.65 15.60 10.71
N THR A 3 -21.85 15.95 11.98
CA THR A 3 -20.79 15.89 13.00
C THR A 3 -20.60 14.42 13.41
N THR A 4 -19.87 13.71 12.55
CA THR A 4 -19.01 12.55 12.82
C THR A 4 -19.01 12.06 14.26
N ASN A 5 -19.83 11.06 14.57
CA ASN A 5 -19.64 10.29 15.78
C ASN A 5 -18.34 9.48 15.60
N LEU A 6 -17.28 9.86 16.32
CA LEU A 6 -16.00 9.15 16.31
C LEU A 6 -16.13 7.77 16.94
N GLN A 7 -17.13 7.58 17.81
CA GLN A 7 -17.33 6.36 18.58
C GLN A 7 -17.52 5.13 17.68
N PRO A 8 -18.46 5.10 16.70
CA PRO A 8 -18.57 4.00 15.75
C PRO A 8 -17.28 3.65 14.99
N LYS A 9 -16.42 4.65 14.73
CA LYS A 9 -15.15 4.41 14.03
C LYS A 9 -14.13 3.75 14.95
N LEU A 10 -14.09 4.19 16.21
CA LEU A 10 -13.25 3.58 17.23
C LEU A 10 -13.72 2.16 17.55
N ASP A 11 -15.03 1.95 17.63
CA ASP A 11 -15.64 0.64 17.90
C ASP A 11 -15.31 -0.34 16.76
N PHE A 12 -15.42 0.10 15.50
CA PHE A 12 -14.98 -0.72 14.36
C PHE A 12 -13.51 -1.19 14.50
N TRP A 13 -12.58 -0.28 14.78
CA TRP A 13 -11.17 -0.65 14.85
C TRP A 13 -10.82 -1.47 16.12
N ARG A 14 -11.43 -1.15 17.26
CA ARG A 14 -11.08 -1.74 18.55
C ARG A 14 -11.87 -3.01 18.85
N GLU A 15 -13.18 -2.98 18.59
CA GLU A 15 -14.10 -4.05 18.95
C GLU A 15 -14.26 -5.06 17.82
N GLU A 16 -14.54 -4.61 16.59
CA GLU A 16 -14.69 -5.54 15.47
C GLU A 16 -13.34 -6.09 14.99
N ARG A 17 -12.33 -5.23 14.89
CA ARG A 17 -11.00 -5.61 14.35
C ARG A 17 -9.97 -5.97 15.41
N GLY A 18 -10.28 -5.77 16.69
CA GLY A 18 -9.38 -6.14 17.79
C GLY A 18 -8.08 -5.33 17.88
N LEU A 19 -8.02 -4.12 17.30
CA LEU A 19 -6.82 -3.28 17.37
C LEU A 19 -6.70 -2.57 18.71
N SER A 20 -5.47 -2.47 19.22
CA SER A 20 -5.19 -1.68 20.43
C SER A 20 -5.38 -0.18 20.18
N ALA A 21 -5.70 0.59 21.23
CA ALA A 21 -5.81 2.04 21.12
C ALA A 21 -4.52 2.70 20.58
N LYS A 22 -3.35 2.13 20.89
CA LYS A 22 -2.06 2.57 20.38
C LYS A 22 -1.91 2.34 18.88
N GLU A 23 -2.43 1.24 18.35
CA GLU A 23 -2.46 0.95 16.92
C GLU A 23 -3.38 1.90 16.16
N VAL A 24 -4.59 2.11 16.67
CA VAL A 24 -5.55 3.06 16.10
C VAL A 24 -4.98 4.48 16.12
N GLY A 25 -4.36 4.90 17.24
CA GLY A 25 -3.68 6.19 17.33
C GLY A 25 -2.57 6.35 16.29
N ARG A 26 -1.75 5.32 16.06
CA ARG A 26 -0.72 5.33 15.00
C ARG A 26 -1.33 5.45 13.60
N MET A 27 -2.47 4.81 13.35
CA MET A 27 -3.15 4.90 12.06
C MET A 27 -3.65 6.32 11.80
N VAL A 28 -4.33 6.92 12.77
CA VAL A 28 -4.87 8.29 12.68
C VAL A 28 -3.76 9.32 12.51
N LEU A 29 -2.63 9.17 13.22
CA LEU A 29 -1.47 10.06 13.08
C LEU A 29 -0.85 10.02 11.67
N ARG A 30 -0.87 8.86 11.02
CA ARG A 30 -0.31 8.68 9.67
C ARG A 30 -1.28 9.07 8.56
N SER A 31 -2.56 8.83 8.76
CA SER A 31 -3.64 9.18 7.82
C SER A 31 -4.80 9.79 8.62
N PRO A 32 -4.80 11.13 8.80
CA PRO A 32 -5.89 11.82 9.48
C PRO A 32 -7.24 11.68 8.75
N THR A 33 -7.20 11.42 7.43
CA THR A 33 -8.36 11.17 6.58
C THR A 33 -9.16 9.94 7.01
N LEU A 34 -8.55 9.00 7.74
CA LEU A 34 -9.24 7.89 8.39
C LEU A 34 -10.45 8.33 9.24
N LEU A 35 -10.36 9.53 9.86
CA LEU A 35 -11.45 10.11 10.64
C LEU A 35 -12.58 10.67 9.79
N CYS A 36 -12.36 10.86 8.49
CA CYS A 36 -13.34 11.33 7.53
C CYS A 36 -13.98 10.19 6.73
N LEU A 37 -13.29 9.05 6.56
CA LEU A 37 -13.81 7.88 5.83
C LEU A 37 -15.06 7.28 6.49
N ASN A 38 -16.01 6.82 5.68
CA ASN A 38 -17.17 6.07 6.14
C ASN A 38 -16.82 4.58 6.25
N ILE A 39 -17.23 3.95 7.36
CA ILE A 39 -16.88 2.55 7.63
C ILE A 39 -17.47 1.62 6.57
N ASP A 40 -18.75 1.77 6.23
CA ASP A 40 -19.46 0.84 5.37
C ASP A 40 -19.19 1.07 3.88
N THR A 41 -18.95 2.33 3.48
CA THR A 41 -18.74 2.66 2.05
C THR A 41 -17.28 2.80 1.65
N ASN A 42 -16.35 3.03 2.59
CA ASN A 42 -14.92 3.15 2.29
C ASN A 42 -14.10 2.04 2.95
N VAL A 43 -14.19 1.92 4.29
CA VAL A 43 -13.26 1.06 5.04
C VAL A 43 -13.52 -0.42 4.79
N ARG A 44 -14.76 -0.91 4.98
CA ARG A 44 -15.11 -2.32 4.79
C ARG A 44 -14.82 -2.81 3.37
N PRO A 45 -15.20 -2.08 2.28
CA PRO A 45 -14.87 -2.51 0.92
C PRO A 45 -13.36 -2.62 0.68
N SER A 46 -12.56 -1.68 1.18
CA SER A 46 -11.10 -1.71 1.02
C SER A 46 -10.46 -2.85 1.82
N VAL A 47 -10.94 -3.11 3.04
CA VAL A 47 -10.49 -4.27 3.86
C VAL A 47 -10.78 -5.59 3.13
N LEU A 48 -12.01 -5.77 2.64
CA LEU A 48 -12.42 -6.97 1.91
C LEU A 48 -11.63 -7.17 0.62
N PHE A 49 -11.37 -6.08 -0.11
CA PHE A 49 -10.53 -6.11 -1.30
C PHE A 49 -9.12 -6.63 -0.97
N LEU A 50 -8.46 -6.06 0.05
CA LEU A 50 -7.12 -6.49 0.46
C LEU A 50 -7.11 -7.96 0.89
N GLN A 51 -8.10 -8.41 1.65
CA GLN A 51 -8.21 -9.81 2.08
C GLN A 51 -8.36 -10.77 0.90
N ARG A 52 -9.27 -10.48 -0.02
CA ARG A 52 -9.57 -11.36 -1.16
C ARG A 52 -8.44 -11.38 -2.19
N GLU A 53 -7.94 -10.21 -2.54
CA GLU A 53 -7.01 -10.07 -3.65
C GLU A 53 -5.57 -10.46 -3.29
N LEU A 54 -5.18 -10.27 -2.04
CA LEU A 54 -3.85 -10.64 -1.53
C LEU A 54 -3.88 -11.97 -0.74
N GLY A 55 -5.05 -12.56 -0.52
CA GLY A 55 -5.21 -13.79 0.26
C GLY A 55 -4.64 -13.64 1.67
N LEU A 56 -4.97 -12.53 2.35
CA LEU A 56 -4.51 -12.21 3.70
C LEU A 56 -5.54 -12.66 4.73
N SER A 57 -5.07 -13.22 5.84
CA SER A 57 -5.88 -13.38 7.04
C SER A 57 -6.28 -12.02 7.62
N GLU A 58 -7.26 -12.02 8.53
CA GLU A 58 -7.67 -10.83 9.25
C GLU A 58 -6.52 -10.17 10.03
N GLN A 59 -5.70 -10.98 10.70
CA GLN A 59 -4.55 -10.50 11.47
C GLN A 59 -3.47 -9.88 10.57
N GLU A 60 -3.17 -10.51 9.43
CA GLU A 60 -2.22 -9.96 8.45
C GLU A 60 -2.74 -8.65 7.85
N THR A 61 -4.04 -8.61 7.52
CA THR A 61 -4.69 -7.39 7.02
C THR A 61 -4.59 -6.26 8.04
N ASN A 62 -4.82 -6.53 9.32
CA ASN A 62 -4.65 -5.56 10.39
C ASN A 62 -3.21 -5.04 10.49
N LYS A 63 -2.21 -5.94 10.42
CA LYS A 63 -0.78 -5.53 10.39
C LYS A 63 -0.48 -4.60 9.22
N VAL A 64 -1.01 -4.90 8.04
CA VAL A 64 -0.87 -4.08 6.83
C VAL A 64 -1.49 -2.70 7.04
N LEU A 65 -2.74 -2.64 7.53
CA LEU A 65 -3.47 -1.39 7.74
C LEU A 65 -2.85 -0.49 8.82
N VAL A 66 -2.34 -1.08 9.90
CA VAL A 66 -1.61 -0.34 10.95
C VAL A 66 -0.32 0.27 10.40
N ARG A 67 0.36 -0.46 9.49
CA ARG A 67 1.58 0.03 8.83
C ARG A 67 1.26 1.10 7.78
N MET A 68 0.17 0.93 7.04
CA MET A 68 -0.21 1.74 5.88
C MET A 68 -1.70 2.05 5.85
N PRO A 69 -2.17 2.95 6.73
CA PRO A 69 -3.57 3.33 6.76
C PRO A 69 -4.02 4.04 5.47
N GLN A 70 -3.07 4.63 4.72
CA GLN A 70 -3.34 5.27 3.42
C GLN A 70 -3.96 4.33 2.37
N LEU A 71 -3.86 3.01 2.55
CA LEU A 71 -4.53 2.05 1.66
C LEU A 71 -6.05 2.20 1.67
N LEU A 72 -6.61 2.73 2.76
CA LEU A 72 -8.04 2.97 2.93
C LEU A 72 -8.50 4.25 2.23
N ASP A 73 -7.59 5.18 1.95
CA ASP A 73 -7.87 6.40 1.20
C ASP A 73 -8.01 6.12 -0.30
N PHE A 74 -7.37 5.05 -0.79
CA PHE A 74 -7.48 4.65 -2.18
C PHE A 74 -8.79 3.91 -2.44
N ASN A 75 -9.46 4.27 -3.53
CA ASN A 75 -10.60 3.51 -4.02
C ASN A 75 -10.13 2.14 -4.53
N SER A 76 -10.74 1.07 -4.02
CA SER A 76 -10.37 -0.31 -4.32
C SER A 76 -10.45 -0.63 -5.82
N THR A 77 -11.46 -0.12 -6.50
CA THR A 77 -11.71 -0.38 -7.93
C THR A 77 -10.86 0.47 -8.85
N THR A 78 -10.72 1.77 -8.56
CA THR A 78 -10.06 2.71 -9.49
C THR A 78 -8.58 2.90 -9.24
N ASN A 79 -8.09 2.60 -8.02
CA ASN A 79 -6.68 2.78 -7.67
C ASN A 79 -5.99 1.46 -7.33
N LEU A 80 -6.54 0.67 -6.40
CA LEU A 80 -5.84 -0.53 -5.92
C LEU A 80 -5.83 -1.66 -6.96
N LYS A 81 -6.94 -1.87 -7.66
CA LYS A 81 -7.07 -2.93 -8.66
C LYS A 81 -6.11 -2.77 -9.87
N PRO A 82 -6.03 -1.62 -10.55
CA PRO A 82 -5.04 -1.44 -11.63
C PRO A 82 -3.61 -1.65 -11.15
N LYS A 83 -3.31 -1.25 -9.90
CA LYS A 83 -1.98 -1.46 -9.35
C LYS A 83 -1.67 -2.93 -9.13
N LEU A 84 -2.63 -3.66 -8.60
CA LEU A 84 -2.48 -5.09 -8.38
C LEU A 84 -2.36 -5.84 -9.71
N ASP A 85 -3.17 -5.50 -10.70
CA ASP A 85 -3.15 -6.14 -12.01
C ASP A 85 -1.81 -5.88 -12.73
N PHE A 86 -1.24 -4.67 -12.61
CA PHE A 86 0.12 -4.39 -13.09
C PHE A 86 1.18 -5.28 -12.43
N TRP A 87 1.17 -5.38 -11.09
CA TRP A 87 2.13 -6.21 -10.37
C TRP A 87 1.94 -7.71 -10.66
N ARG A 88 0.69 -8.15 -10.86
CA ARG A 88 0.35 -9.51 -11.32
C ARG A 88 1.00 -9.83 -12.66
N GLU A 89 0.86 -8.94 -13.64
CA GLU A 89 1.41 -9.14 -14.98
C GLU A 89 2.94 -9.14 -14.96
N GLU A 90 3.54 -8.15 -14.28
CA GLU A 90 4.98 -7.95 -14.26
C GLU A 90 5.74 -8.99 -13.43
N ARG A 91 5.21 -9.39 -12.27
CA ARG A 91 5.93 -10.26 -11.31
C ARG A 91 5.29 -11.63 -11.11
N GLY A 92 3.99 -11.78 -11.40
CA GLY A 92 3.22 -12.99 -11.10
C GLY A 92 3.07 -13.11 -9.59
N LEU A 93 1.99 -12.52 -9.03
CA LEU A 93 1.72 -12.40 -7.58
C LEU A 93 2.27 -13.57 -6.78
N SER A 94 3.45 -13.39 -6.19
CA SER A 94 4.08 -14.36 -5.31
C SER A 94 3.95 -13.87 -3.87
N ALA A 95 4.19 -14.78 -2.92
CA ALA A 95 4.10 -14.52 -1.48
C ALA A 95 4.87 -13.28 -1.00
N GLU A 96 5.85 -12.80 -1.77
CA GLU A 96 6.65 -11.61 -1.47
C GLU A 96 5.84 -10.31 -1.41
N GLU A 97 4.73 -10.21 -2.14
CA GLU A 97 3.86 -9.02 -2.09
C GLU A 97 2.97 -9.01 -0.84
N LYS A 98 2.74 -10.17 -0.20
CA LYS A 98 2.20 -10.23 1.17
C LYS A 98 3.19 -9.64 2.17
N GLU A 99 4.50 -9.80 1.94
CA GLU A 99 5.54 -9.24 2.81
C GLU A 99 5.73 -7.73 2.62
N SER A 100 5.44 -7.21 1.42
CA SER A 100 5.61 -5.80 1.09
C SER A 100 4.34 -5.15 0.50
N PRO A 101 3.29 -4.96 1.34
CA PRO A 101 2.11 -4.17 0.97
C PRO A 101 2.43 -2.70 0.64
N THR A 102 3.67 -2.25 0.90
CA THR A 102 4.24 -0.98 0.41
C THR A 102 4.01 -0.75 -1.07
N LEU A 103 4.07 -1.82 -1.88
CA LEU A 103 4.03 -1.72 -3.34
C LEU A 103 2.68 -1.19 -3.86
N LEU A 104 1.59 -1.46 -3.14
CA LEU A 104 0.25 -0.95 -3.47
C LEU A 104 0.09 0.56 -3.15
N CYS A 105 0.93 1.08 -2.26
CA CYS A 105 0.97 2.51 -1.96
C CYS A 105 1.77 3.31 -2.98
N LEU A 106 2.63 2.68 -3.79
CA LEU A 106 3.44 3.37 -4.79
C LEU A 106 2.56 3.84 -5.96
N ASN A 107 2.87 5.01 -6.52
CA ASN A 107 2.26 5.46 -7.78
C ASN A 107 2.97 4.78 -8.95
N ILE A 108 2.25 4.00 -9.74
CA ILE A 108 2.87 3.21 -10.82
C ILE A 108 3.43 4.11 -11.91
N ASP A 109 2.66 5.11 -12.35
CA ASP A 109 3.02 5.94 -13.49
C ASP A 109 4.22 6.85 -13.20
N THR A 110 4.31 7.36 -11.98
CA THR A 110 5.39 8.30 -11.61
C THR A 110 6.60 7.62 -10.98
N ASN A 111 6.43 6.47 -10.33
CA ASN A 111 7.50 5.87 -9.52
C ASN A 111 8.01 4.56 -10.11
N VAL A 112 7.08 3.67 -10.48
CA VAL A 112 7.41 2.30 -10.84
C VAL A 112 7.83 2.24 -12.29
N ARG A 113 7.01 2.74 -13.21
CA ARG A 113 7.24 2.67 -14.66
C ARG A 113 8.57 3.29 -15.10
N PRO A 114 8.96 4.50 -14.64
CA PRO A 114 10.23 5.09 -15.03
C PRO A 114 11.44 4.29 -14.50
N SER A 115 11.37 3.85 -13.24
CA SER A 115 12.43 3.04 -12.63
C SER A 115 12.58 1.69 -13.32
N VAL A 116 11.46 1.04 -13.62
CA VAL A 116 11.42 -0.24 -14.33
C VAL A 116 12.01 -0.13 -15.72
N LEU A 117 11.57 0.86 -16.51
CA LEU A 117 12.04 1.04 -17.88
C LEU A 117 13.54 1.37 -17.95
N LEU A 118 14.02 2.24 -17.05
CA LEU A 118 15.43 2.62 -16.98
C LEU A 118 16.33 1.42 -16.65
N TRP A 119 15.94 0.63 -15.65
CA TRP A 119 16.77 -0.46 -15.15
C TRP A 119 16.61 -1.74 -15.97
N ALA A 120 15.44 -2.02 -16.57
CA ALA A 120 15.28 -3.09 -17.55
C ALA A 120 16.12 -2.82 -18.80
N GLY A 121 16.18 -1.56 -19.25
CA GLY A 121 17.05 -1.14 -20.35
C GLY A 121 18.55 -1.26 -20.01
N TRP A 122 18.93 -1.01 -18.75
CA TRP A 122 20.33 -1.10 -18.30
C TRP A 122 20.81 -2.53 -18.00
N SER A 123 19.98 -3.34 -17.35
CA SER A 123 20.35 -4.70 -16.89
C SER A 123 20.00 -5.82 -17.86
N GLY A 124 19.19 -5.54 -18.88
CA GLY A 124 18.61 -6.57 -19.76
C GLY A 124 17.74 -7.59 -19.02
N SER A 125 17.43 -7.36 -17.75
CA SER A 125 16.78 -8.32 -16.85
C SER A 125 15.30 -7.95 -16.64
N SER A 126 14.44 -8.96 -16.59
CA SER A 126 13.01 -8.79 -16.32
C SER A 126 12.75 -8.42 -14.86
N LEU A 127 11.72 -7.60 -14.62
CA LEU A 127 11.18 -7.23 -13.31
C LEU A 127 10.94 -8.42 -12.36
N ARG A 128 10.64 -9.61 -12.91
CA ARG A 128 10.47 -10.85 -12.13
C ARG A 128 11.71 -11.21 -11.31
N SER A 129 12.90 -10.84 -11.80
CA SER A 129 14.17 -11.19 -11.15
C SER A 129 14.57 -10.26 -10.02
N TRP A 130 13.85 -9.16 -9.79
CA TRP A 130 14.29 -8.13 -8.85
C TRP A 130 13.72 -8.33 -7.44
N PRO A 131 14.54 -8.15 -6.39
CA PRO A 131 14.05 -8.09 -5.01
C PRO A 131 13.19 -6.84 -4.77
N SER A 132 12.08 -6.99 -4.03
CA SER A 132 11.15 -5.88 -3.71
C SER A 132 11.82 -4.66 -3.05
N VAL A 133 12.94 -4.86 -2.35
CA VAL A 133 13.70 -3.75 -1.73
C VAL A 133 14.35 -2.82 -2.76
N TRP A 134 14.71 -3.31 -3.95
CA TRP A 134 15.32 -2.51 -5.02
C TRP A 134 14.31 -1.57 -5.68
N ILE A 135 13.05 -2.01 -5.79
CA ILE A 135 11.93 -1.19 -6.27
C ILE A 135 11.65 -0.05 -5.27
N ARG A 136 11.85 -0.31 -3.98
CA ARG A 136 11.64 0.68 -2.92
C ARG A 136 12.75 1.74 -2.87
N THR A 137 14.01 1.34 -3.03
CA THR A 137 15.17 2.24 -2.93
C THR A 137 15.37 3.09 -4.18
N SER A 138 15.07 2.56 -5.37
CA SER A 138 15.07 3.36 -6.61
C SER A 138 14.12 4.55 -6.50
N ASN A 139 12.99 4.35 -5.81
CA ASN A 139 11.98 5.37 -5.61
C ASN A 139 12.32 6.42 -4.51
N GLN A 140 13.06 6.04 -3.46
CA GLN A 140 13.51 7.00 -2.44
C GLN A 140 14.71 7.86 -2.87
N ARG A 141 15.46 7.42 -3.87
CA ARG A 141 16.65 8.13 -4.33
C ARG A 141 16.35 9.32 -5.25
N TRP A 142 15.16 9.35 -5.85
CA TRP A 142 14.77 10.36 -6.83
C TRP A 142 13.95 11.52 -6.26
N SER A 143 14.05 11.81 -4.96
CA SER A 143 13.66 13.11 -4.41
C SER A 143 14.85 14.09 -4.46
N GLY A 144 15.20 14.54 -5.67
CA GLY A 144 15.84 15.85 -5.85
C GLY A 144 17.35 15.99 -5.70
N THR A 145 18.17 14.93 -5.80
CA THR A 145 19.63 15.13 -5.92
C THR A 145 20.25 14.36 -7.08
N LYS A 146 20.89 15.14 -7.95
CA LYS A 146 21.73 14.75 -9.08
C LYS A 146 22.95 13.99 -8.54
N ALA A 147 22.77 12.73 -8.14
CA ALA A 147 23.88 11.87 -7.77
C ALA A 147 24.63 11.48 -9.04
N ARG A 148 25.73 12.18 -9.28
CA ARG A 148 26.81 11.77 -10.19
C ARG A 148 27.30 10.40 -9.72
N TRP A 149 27.33 9.43 -10.62
CA TRP A 149 27.85 8.12 -10.34
C TRP A 149 29.13 7.92 -11.14
N GLU A 150 30.24 7.75 -10.43
CA GLU A 150 31.43 7.10 -10.95
C GLU A 150 31.34 5.62 -10.55
N CYS A 151 31.48 4.74 -11.54
CA CYS A 151 31.49 3.29 -11.36
C CYS A 151 32.87 2.82 -10.87
N PRO A 152 32.96 1.78 -10.03
CA PRO A 152 34.17 0.95 -9.96
C PRO A 152 34.33 0.10 -11.23
#